data_AF-A0A2K3LJ07-F1
#
_entry.id   AF-A0A2K3LJ07-F1
#
_cell.length_a   1.000
_cell.length_b   1.000
_cell.length_c   1.000
_cell.angle_alpha   90.00
_cell.angle_beta   90.00
_cell.angle_gamma   90.00
#
_symmetry.space_group_name_H-M   'P 1'
#
loop_
_entity.id
_entity.type
_entity.pdbx_description
1 polymer ?
#
loop_
_entity_poly.entity_id
_entity_poly.type
_entity_poly.pdbx_seq_one_letter_code
_entity_poly.pdbx_strand_id
1 'polypeptide(L)' 'METFTQEAIKCMRHSRRTTLTAEDVDAALHLKNVEPIYGFASGGPLRFKRAVGHKDLFYIDDKDVDLKDVRK' A
#
# COMPACT_ATOMS: atom_id res chain seq x y z
N MET A 1 -5.94 -12.46 -7.49
CA MET A 1 -4.70 -11.69 -7.20
C MET A 1 -3.85 -11.51 -8.45
N GLU A 2 -3.48 -12.58 -9.17
CA GLU A 2 -2.62 -12.48 -10.36
C GLU A 2 -3.11 -11.48 -11.43
N THR A 3 -4.43 -11.40 -11.63
CA THR A 3 -5.04 -10.47 -12.60
C THR A 3 -4.81 -9.00 -12.27
N PHE A 4 -4.86 -8.62 -10.99
CA PHE A 4 -4.62 -7.24 -10.55
C PHE A 4 -3.14 -6.88 -10.63
N THR A 5 -2.25 -7.81 -10.26
CA THR A 5 -0.80 -7.60 -10.36
C THR A 5 -0.37 -7.34 -11.80
N GLN A 6 -0.90 -8.11 -12.77
CA GLN A 6 -0.57 -7.91 -14.19
C GLN A 6 -1.04 -6.55 -14.71
N GLU A 7 -2.24 -6.10 -14.32
CA GLU A 7 -2.78 -4.81 -14.76
C GLU A 7 -2.02 -3.63 -14.12
N ALA A 8 -1.60 -3.77 -12.86
CA ALA A 8 -0.75 -2.78 -12.19
C ALA A 8 0.62 -2.66 -12.89
N ILE A 9 1.23 -3.78 -13.30
CA ILE A 9 2.47 -3.77 -14.08
C ILE A 9 2.29 -3.05 -15.42
N LYS A 10 1.13 -3.18 -16.08
CA LYS A 10 0.83 -2.42 -17.31
C LYS A 10 0.75 -0.92 -17.03
N CYS A 11 0.05 -0.50 -15.97
CA CYS A 11 -0.05 0.90 -15.57
C CYS A 11 1.34 1.52 -15.28
N MET A 12 2.19 0.77 -14.58
CA MET A 12 3.57 1.16 -14.28
C MET A 12 4.39 1.37 -15.55
N ARG A 13 4.35 0.40 -16.47
CA ARG A 13 5.08 0.46 -17.75
C ARG A 13 4.55 1.57 -18.66
N HIS A 14 3.24 1.80 -18.67
CA HIS A 14 2.63 2.91 -19.41
C HIS A 14 3.10 4.27 -18.89
N SER A 15 3.36 4.36 -17.58
CA SER A 15 3.95 5.53 -16.92
C SER A 15 5.48 5.62 -17.06
N ARG A 16 6.11 4.72 -17.84
CA ARG A 16 7.57 4.63 -18.04
C ARG A 16 8.37 4.43 -16.75
N ARG A 17 7.75 3.86 -15.72
CA ARG A 17 8.39 3.51 -14.44
C ARG A 17 8.81 2.04 -14.45
N THR A 18 9.82 1.73 -13.65
CA THR A 18 10.28 0.35 -13.38
C THR A 18 10.00 -0.10 -11.96
N THR A 19 9.68 0.85 -11.07
CA THR A 19 9.26 0.60 -9.69
C THR A 19 7.73 0.61 -9.62
N LEU A 20 7.15 -0.49 -9.14
CA LEU A 20 5.71 -0.60 -8.92
C LEU A 20 5.33 0.19 -7.67
N THR A 21 4.33 1.05 -7.79
CA THR A 21 3.83 1.91 -6.70
C THR A 21 2.39 1.57 -6.34
N ALA A 22 1.91 2.07 -5.20
CA ALA A 22 0.50 1.92 -4.80
C ALA A 22 -0.45 2.52 -5.86
N GLU A 23 -0.06 3.63 -6.49
CA GLU A 23 -0.83 4.29 -7.56
C GLU A 23 -1.10 3.36 -8.75
N ASP A 24 -0.13 2.51 -9.11
CA ASP A 24 -0.30 1.56 -10.21
C ASP A 24 -1.34 0.48 -9.87
N VAL A 25 -1.41 0.08 -8.60
CA VAL A 25 -2.39 -0.87 -8.08
C VAL A 25 -3.77 -0.23 -8.00
N ASP A 26 -3.87 1.02 -7.53
CA ASP A 26 -5.12 1.77 -7.49
C ASP A 26 -5.69 1.98 -8.91
N ALA A 27 -4.85 2.31 -9.88
CA ALA A 27 -5.25 2.40 -11.29
C ALA A 27 -5.79 1.05 -11.82
N ALA A 28 -5.14 -0.07 -11.47
CA ALA A 28 -5.60 -1.41 -11.83
C ALA A 28 -6.94 -1.80 -11.18
N LEU A 29 -7.18 -1.38 -9.93
CA LEU A 29 -8.45 -1.58 -9.23
C LEU A 29 -9.57 -0.77 -9.89
N HIS A 30 -9.32 0.50 -10.20
CA HIS A 30 -10.25 1.36 -10.93
C HIS A 30 -10.64 0.79 -12.30
N LEU A 31 -9.68 0.26 -13.07
CA LEU A 31 -9.95 -0.39 -14.36
C LEU A 31 -10.89 -1.61 -14.26
N LYS A 32 -11.02 -2.19 -13.07
CA LYS A 32 -11.91 -3.33 -12.78
C LYS A 32 -13.18 -2.94 -12.04
N ASN A 33 -13.46 -1.64 -11.87
CA ASN A 33 -14.54 -1.11 -11.03
C ASN A 33 -14.51 -1.66 -9.59
N VAL A 34 -13.31 -1.87 -9.05
CA VAL A 34 -13.10 -2.24 -7.65
C VAL A 34 -12.70 -0.98 -6.89
N GLU A 35 -13.26 -0.81 -5.69
CA GLU A 35 -12.90 0.31 -4.82
C GLU A 35 -11.41 0.27 -4.46
N PRO A 36 -10.68 1.40 -4.53
CA PRO A 36 -9.26 1.45 -4.19
C PRO A 36 -9.04 1.23 -2.69
N ILE A 37 -7.82 0.85 -2.33
CA ILE A 37 -7.45 0.62 -0.93
C ILE A 37 -6.80 1.89 -0.38
N TYR A 38 -7.55 2.64 0.42
CA TYR A 38 -7.08 3.89 1.02
C TYR A 38 -6.02 3.66 2.12
N GLY A 39 -5.19 4.68 2.38
CA GLY A 39 -4.20 4.69 3.47
C GLY A 39 -2.82 4.15 3.10
N PHE A 40 -2.63 3.60 1.90
CA PHE A 40 -1.35 3.01 1.45
C PHE A 40 -0.48 3.96 0.62
N ALA A 41 -0.99 5.14 0.26
CA ALA A 41 -0.24 6.14 -0.50
C ALA A 41 0.72 6.97 0.37
N SER A 42 0.65 6.85 1.71
CA SER A 42 1.61 7.54 2.58
C SER A 42 3.01 6.97 2.31
N GLY A 43 3.96 7.81 1.90
CA GLY A 43 5.30 7.40 1.46
C GLY A 43 6.20 6.79 2.55
N GLY A 44 5.64 6.46 3.72
CA GLY A 44 6.35 5.80 4.81
C GLY A 44 6.45 4.29 4.58
N PRO A 45 7.58 3.65 4.93
CA PRO A 45 7.70 2.20 4.86
C PRO A 45 6.77 1.54 5.88
N LEU A 46 5.81 0.73 5.39
CA LEU A 46 4.98 -0.11 6.25
C LEU A 46 5.86 -1.20 6.89
N ARG A 47 5.96 -1.21 8.22
CA ARG A 47 6.81 -2.15 8.97
C ARG A 47 5.96 -3.17 9.73
N PHE A 48 5.86 -4.37 9.17
CA PHE A 48 5.29 -5.51 9.89
C PHE A 48 6.21 -5.93 11.04
N LYS A 49 5.66 -6.00 12.25
CA LYS A 49 6.32 -6.52 13.45
C LYS A 49 5.79 -7.91 13.76
N ARG A 50 6.69 -8.85 14.06
CA ARG A 50 6.30 -10.18 14.54
C ARG A 50 5.89 -10.09 16.01
N ALA A 51 4.75 -10.67 16.37
CA ALA A 51 4.33 -10.76 17.76
C ALA A 51 5.26 -11.65 18.57
N VAL A 52 5.67 -11.20 19.75
CA VAL A 52 6.56 -11.97 20.63
C VAL A 52 5.86 -13.25 21.07
N GLY A 53 6.53 -14.39 20.98
CA GLY A 53 5.98 -15.70 21.36
C GLY A 53 5.13 -16.38 20.27
N HIS A 54 4.88 -15.73 19.13
CA HIS A 54 4.12 -16.31 18.01
C HIS A 54 4.97 -16.33 16.74
N LYS A 55 5.08 -17.50 16.10
CA LYS A 55 5.92 -17.67 14.90
C LYS A 55 5.34 -16.98 13.66
N ASP A 56 4.02 -17.04 13.53
CA ASP A 56 3.30 -16.69 12.29
C ASP A 56 2.29 -15.54 12.49
N LEU A 57 2.40 -14.80 13.59
CA LEU A 57 1.55 -13.64 13.88
C LEU A 57 2.34 -12.34 13.69
N PHE A 58 1.81 -11.45 12.86
CA PHE A 58 2.39 -10.15 12.55
C PHE A 58 1.36 -9.04 12.76
N TYR A 59 1.81 -7.87 13.19
CA TYR A 59 0.99 -6.68 13.36
C TYR A 59 1.71 -5.44 12.80
N ILE A 60 0.95 -4.39 12.53
CA ILE A 60 1.47 -3.06 12.22
C ILE A 60 1.45 -2.28 13.52
N ASP A 61 2.59 -1.73 13.91
CA ASP A 61 2.68 -0.82 15.07
C ASP A 61 2.29 0.58 14.61
N ASP A 62 0.99 0.82 14.54
CA ASP A 62 0.44 2.14 14.24
C ASP A 62 0.40 2.95 15.53
N LYS A 63 1.23 4.01 15.58
CA LYS A 63 1.28 4.87 16.76
C LYS A 63 0.29 6.01 16.56
N ASP A 64 -0.60 6.17 17.52
CA ASP A 64 -1.47 7.34 17.57
C ASP A 64 -0.62 8.61 17.57
N VAL A 65 -0.99 9.56 16.71
CA VAL A 65 -0.39 10.89 16.65
C VAL A 65 -1.42 11.88 17.21
N ASP A 66 -0.99 12.74 18.13
CA ASP A 66 -1.86 13.83 18.61
C ASP A 66 -2.08 14.83 17.47
N LEU A 67 -3.32 15.30 17.30
CA LEU A 67 -3.69 16.29 16.29
C LEU A 67 -2.85 17.58 16.38
N LYS A 68 -2.33 17.91 17.57
CA LYS A 68 -1.42 19.04 17.80
C LYS A 68 -0.06 18.85 17.13
N ASP A 69 0.41 17.62 17.02
CA ASP A 69 1.74 17.30 16.47
C ASP A 69 1.74 17.26 14.93
N VAL A 70 0.57 17.11 14.30
CA VAL A 70 0.41 17.09 12.83
C VAL A 70 0.37 18.52 12.24
N ARG A 71 -0.01 19.52 13.04
CA ARG A 71 -0.16 20.91 12.57
C ARG A 71 1.11 21.72 12.84
N LYS A 72 2.11 21.60 11.97
CA LYS A 72 3.19 22.59 11.82
C LYS A 72 3.08 23.30 10.49
#